data_AF-A0AAT9LWD2-F1
#
_entry.id   AF-A0AAT9LWD2-F1
#
_cell.length_a   1.000
_cell.length_b   1.000
_cell.length_c   1.000
_cell.angle_alpha   90.00
_cell.angle_beta   90.00
_cell.angle_gamma   90.00
#
_symmetry.space_group_name_H-M   'P 1'
#
loop_
_entity.id
_entity.type
_entity.pdbx_description
1 polymer ?
#
loop_
_entity_poly.entity_id
_entity_poly.type
_entity_poly.pdbx_seq_one_letter_code
_entity_poly.pdbx_strand_id
1 'polypeptide(L)'
;MSDIEVEVSELHTHAKNVDSIAEQVANCAKTAQGIDFGLDTFGVVGQVFAAFIKPNSQQQAANLNSAVDAVRGVSKNLDATADIYEQSDSDNADLFSGIEGGL
;
A
#
# COMPACT_ATOMS: atom_id res chain seq x y z
N MET A 1 2.78 -4.66 33.48
CA MET A 1 2.43 -4.65 32.05
C MET A 1 3.33 -3.60 31.42
N SER A 2 3.94 -3.88 30.28
CA SER A 2 4.59 -2.80 29.51
C SER A 2 3.47 -1.88 29.06
N ASP A 3 3.50 -0.61 29.43
CA ASP A 3 2.64 0.38 28.80
C ASP A 3 2.99 0.39 27.31
N ILE A 4 1.98 0.18 26.47
CA ILE A 4 2.08 0.37 25.02
C ILE A 4 1.61 1.80 24.79
N GLU A 5 2.57 2.70 24.60
CA GLU A 5 2.30 4.08 24.19
C GLU A 5 2.24 4.10 22.65
N VAL A 6 1.15 4.62 22.11
CA VAL A 6 0.93 4.73 20.66
C VAL A 6 1.09 6.18 20.24
N GLU A 7 2.13 6.46 19.47
CA GLU A 7 2.32 7.77 18.87
C GLU A 7 1.56 7.85 17.53
N VAL A 8 0.44 8.58 17.52
CA VAL A 8 -0.43 8.68 16.34
C VAL A 8 0.29 9.29 15.13
N SER A 9 1.17 10.26 15.37
CA SER A 9 1.97 10.89 14.33
C SER A 9 2.93 9.91 13.63
N GLU A 10 3.46 8.94 14.37
CA GLU A 10 4.28 7.86 13.84
C GLU A 10 3.45 6.87 13.01
N LEU A 11 2.21 6.57 13.42
CA LEU A 11 1.30 5.73 12.63
C LEU A 11 0.98 6.34 11.27
N HIS A 12 0.62 7.63 11.20
CA HIS A 12 0.42 8.33 9.93
C HIS A 12 1.69 8.37 9.07
N THR A 13 2.84 8.59 9.71
CA THR A 13 4.13 8.57 9.00
C THR A 13 4.41 7.19 8.43
N HIS A 14 4.13 6.13 9.20
CA HIS A 14 4.29 4.76 8.74
C HIS A 14 3.33 4.42 7.61
N ALA A 15 2.06 4.83 7.69
CA ALA A 15 1.08 4.66 6.62
C ALA A 15 1.56 5.27 5.30
N LYS A 16 2.11 6.50 5.33
CA LYS A 16 2.71 7.17 4.16
C LYS A 16 3.92 6.41 3.61
N ASN A 17 4.79 5.93 4.49
CA ASN A 17 5.96 5.13 4.08
C ASN A 17 5.54 3.82 3.38
N VAL A 18 4.52 3.15 3.91
CA VAL A 18 3.96 1.93 3.32
C VAL A 18 3.31 2.21 1.97
N ASP A 19 2.56 3.31 1.83
CA ASP A 19 2.00 3.70 0.52
C ASP A 19 3.10 4.02 -0.50
N SER A 20 4.18 4.70 -0.09
CA SER A 20 5.33 4.95 -0.98
C SER A 20 5.98 3.65 -1.47
N ILE A 21 6.05 2.61 -0.63
CA ILE A 21 6.50 1.29 -1.06
C ILE A 21 5.53 0.70 -2.09
N ALA A 22 4.21 0.84 -1.88
CA ALA A 22 3.22 0.39 -2.84
C ALA A 22 3.36 1.10 -4.20
N GLU A 23 3.66 2.39 -4.22
CA GLU A 23 3.95 3.13 -5.45
C GLU A 23 5.17 2.60 -6.20
N GLN A 24 6.24 2.25 -5.49
CA GLN A 24 7.43 1.64 -6.09
C GLN A 24 7.08 0.30 -6.75
N VAL A 25 6.30 -0.55 -6.07
CA VAL A 25 5.83 -1.82 -6.65
C VAL A 25 4.89 -1.59 -7.84
N ALA A 26 4.06 -0.55 -7.80
CA ALA A 26 3.18 -0.17 -8.92
C ALA A 26 3.98 0.24 -10.16
N ASN A 27 5.09 0.95 -9.98
CA ASN A 27 6.01 1.28 -11.07
C ASN A 27 6.65 0.03 -11.68
N CYS A 28 7.01 -0.96 -10.85
CA CYS A 28 7.48 -2.26 -11.33
C CYS A 28 6.39 -3.00 -12.13
N ALA A 29 5.15 -3.01 -11.63
CA ALA A 29 4.01 -3.63 -12.31
C ALA A 29 3.78 -2.99 -13.69
N LYS A 30 3.77 -1.66 -13.75
CA LYS A 30 3.62 -0.89 -15.00
C LYS A 30 4.73 -1.21 -16.01
N THR A 31 5.96 -1.30 -15.54
CA THR A 31 7.10 -1.68 -16.38
C THR A 31 6.93 -3.10 -16.94
N ALA A 32 6.51 -4.05 -16.10
CA ALA A 32 6.27 -5.43 -16.52
C ALA A 32 5.11 -5.56 -17.52
N GLN A 33 4.04 -4.78 -17.36
CA GLN A 33 2.92 -4.73 -18.31
C GLN A 33 3.32 -4.14 -19.67
N GLY A 34 4.31 -3.25 -19.68
CA GLY A 34 4.81 -2.59 -20.89
C GLY A 34 5.77 -3.44 -21.73
N ILE A 35 6.07 -4.68 -21.32
CA ILE A 35 6.96 -5.55 -22.08
C ILE A 35 6.30 -5.94 -23.40
N ASP A 36 6.96 -5.59 -24.51
CA ASP A 36 6.51 -5.98 -25.84
C ASP A 36 7.08 -7.34 -26.25
N PHE A 37 6.17 -8.23 -26.67
CA PHE A 37 6.47 -9.57 -27.19
C PHE A 37 6.27 -9.65 -28.72
N GLY A 38 6.14 -8.51 -29.38
CA GLY A 38 5.91 -8.36 -30.80
C GLY A 38 7.11 -8.75 -31.67
N LEU A 39 6.89 -8.65 -32.97
CA LEU A 39 7.89 -8.98 -33.99
C LEU A 39 9.13 -8.08 -33.92
N ASP A 40 8.97 -6.82 -33.53
CA ASP A 40 10.09 -5.88 -33.45
C ASP A 40 11.08 -6.24 -32.32
N THR A 41 10.59 -6.85 -31.24
CA THR A 41 11.42 -7.28 -30.10
C THR A 41 12.00 -8.68 -30.29
N PHE A 42 11.19 -9.64 -30.74
CA PHE A 42 11.58 -11.06 -30.80
C PHE A 42 11.94 -11.56 -32.20
N GLY A 43 11.63 -10.79 -33.25
CA GLY A 43 11.78 -11.24 -34.64
C GLY A 43 10.90 -12.45 -34.97
N VAL A 44 10.89 -12.86 -36.24
CA VAL A 44 10.04 -13.99 -36.70
C VAL A 44 10.43 -15.32 -36.02
N VAL A 45 11.73 -15.58 -35.86
CA VAL A 45 12.24 -16.82 -35.24
C VAL A 45 11.97 -16.85 -33.74
N GLY A 46 12.12 -15.71 -33.05
CA GLY A 46 11.93 -15.63 -31.60
C GLY A 46 10.46 -15.66 -31.16
N GLN A 47 9.50 -15.54 -32.07
CA GLN A 47 8.06 -15.54 -31.73
C GLN A 47 7.61 -16.80 -31.00
N VAL A 48 8.22 -17.97 -31.27
CA VAL A 48 7.83 -19.20 -30.58
C VAL A 48 8.18 -19.12 -29.09
N PHE A 49 9.31 -18.50 -28.75
CA PHE A 49 9.72 -18.26 -27.37
C PHE A 49 8.85 -17.16 -26.75
N ALA A 50 8.57 -16.08 -27.49
CA ALA A 50 7.68 -15.01 -27.05
C ALA A 50 6.30 -15.54 -26.65
N ALA A 51 5.71 -16.41 -27.47
CA ALA A 51 4.42 -17.05 -27.19
C ALA A 51 4.45 -17.90 -25.91
N PHE A 52 5.58 -18.53 -25.60
CA PHE A 52 5.73 -19.35 -24.40
C PHE A 52 5.93 -18.53 -23.12
N ILE A 53 6.68 -17.42 -23.19
CA ILE A 53 7.00 -16.61 -22.00
C ILE A 53 5.97 -15.52 -21.71
N LYS A 54 5.25 -15.02 -22.72
CA LYS A 54 4.28 -13.92 -22.59
C LYS A 54 3.22 -14.18 -21.50
N PRO A 55 2.58 -15.37 -21.41
CA PRO A 55 1.59 -15.62 -20.37
C PRO A 55 2.18 -15.52 -18.96
N ASN A 56 3.39 -16.06 -18.76
CA ASN A 56 4.08 -15.99 -17.47
C ASN A 56 4.45 -14.56 -17.09
N SER A 57 4.88 -13.74 -18.06
CA SER A 57 5.18 -12.33 -17.83
C SER A 57 3.92 -11.53 -17.47
N GLN A 58 2.81 -11.75 -18.19
CA GLN A 58 1.52 -11.12 -17.90
C GLN A 58 0.99 -11.52 -16.51
N GLN A 59 1.12 -12.80 -16.14
CA GLN A 59 0.72 -13.26 -14.81
C GLN A 59 1.57 -12.61 -13.70
N GLN A 60 2.88 -12.47 -13.90
CA GLN A 60 3.74 -11.78 -12.94
C GLN A 60 3.36 -10.30 -12.79
N ALA A 61 3.04 -9.62 -13.89
CA ALA A 61 2.55 -8.26 -13.84
C ALA A 61 1.22 -8.14 -13.05
N ALA A 62 0.31 -9.10 -13.21
CA ALA A 62 -0.93 -9.16 -12.43
C ALA A 62 -0.64 -9.39 -10.92
N ASN A 63 0.30 -10.29 -10.60
CA ASN A 63 0.70 -10.55 -9.22
C ASN A 63 1.30 -9.30 -8.54
N LEU A 64 2.09 -8.51 -9.27
CA LEU A 64 2.61 -7.23 -8.77
C LEU A 64 1.48 -6.25 -8.46
N ASN A 65 0.45 -6.15 -9.30
CA ASN A 65 -0.72 -5.31 -9.00
C ASN A 65 -1.46 -5.79 -7.74
N SER A 66 -1.66 -7.10 -7.59
CA SER A 66 -2.27 -7.64 -6.37
C SER A 66 -1.44 -7.34 -5.12
N ALA A 67 -0.11 -7.31 -5.23
CA ALA A 67 0.77 -6.91 -4.13
C ALA A 67 0.64 -5.42 -3.81
N VAL A 68 0.53 -4.55 -4.82
CA VAL A 68 0.24 -3.11 -4.63
C VAL A 68 -1.04 -2.92 -3.83
N ASP A 69 -2.12 -3.59 -4.21
CA ASP A 69 -3.41 -3.47 -3.54
C ASP A 69 -3.33 -3.92 -2.07
N ALA A 70 -2.63 -5.02 -1.81
CA ALA A 70 -2.43 -5.52 -0.45
C ALA A 70 -1.62 -4.53 0.41
N VAL A 71 -0.52 -3.98 -0.10
CA VAL A 71 0.33 -3.02 0.63
C VAL A 71 -0.43 -1.71 0.87
N ARG A 72 -1.20 -1.22 -0.10
CA ARG A 72 -2.09 -0.08 0.09
C ARG A 72 -3.18 -0.34 1.12
N GLY A 73 -3.69 -1.57 1.18
CA GLY A 73 -4.61 -2.00 2.23
C GLY A 73 -4.01 -1.85 3.63
N VAL A 74 -2.74 -2.25 3.80
CA VAL A 74 -2.01 -2.06 5.06
C VAL A 74 -1.85 -0.58 5.41
N SER A 75 -1.42 0.25 4.45
CA SER A 75 -1.31 1.70 4.66
C SER A 75 -2.63 2.32 5.13
N LYS A 76 -3.74 2.01 4.45
CA LYS A 76 -5.08 2.49 4.85
C LYS A 76 -5.50 2.03 6.24
N ASN A 77 -5.16 0.79 6.62
CA ASN A 77 -5.46 0.29 7.95
C ASN A 77 -4.64 0.99 9.03
N LEU A 78 -3.39 1.36 8.74
CA LEU A 78 -2.55 2.15 9.64
C LEU A 78 -3.12 3.55 9.85
N ASP A 79 -3.49 4.25 8.77
CA ASP A 79 -4.15 5.56 8.86
C ASP A 79 -5.49 5.47 9.62
N ALA A 80 -6.33 4.48 9.30
CA ALA A 80 -7.60 4.30 10.02
C ALA A 80 -7.38 3.99 11.51
N THR A 81 -6.28 3.30 11.87
CA THR A 81 -5.93 3.06 13.28
C THR A 81 -5.52 4.35 13.97
N ALA A 82 -4.72 5.18 13.28
CA ALA A 82 -4.32 6.50 13.78
C ALA A 82 -5.54 7.40 14.06
N ASP A 83 -6.48 7.47 13.10
CA ASP A 83 -7.72 8.23 13.23
C ASP A 83 -8.56 7.79 14.45
N ILE A 84 -8.62 6.47 14.72
CA ILE A 84 -9.34 5.92 15.87
C ILE A 84 -8.70 6.36 17.20
N TYR A 85 -7.37 6.38 17.27
CA TYR A 85 -6.67 6.85 18.48
C TYR A 85 -6.92 8.33 18.73
N GLU A 86 -6.79 9.16 17.69
CA GLU A 86 -7.07 10.60 17.76
C GLU A 86 -8.51 10.89 18.19
N GLN A 87 -9.48 10.18 17.59
CA GLN A 87 -10.89 10.34 17.95
C GLN A 87 -11.15 9.92 19.40
N SER A 88 -10.60 8.79 19.82
CA SER A 88 -10.77 8.33 21.21
C SER A 88 -10.13 9.29 22.21
N ASP A 89 -9.00 9.92 21.89
CA ASP A 89 -8.36 10.89 22.78
C ASP A 89 -9.16 12.20 22.84
N SER A 90 -9.64 12.70 21.70
CA SER A 90 -10.51 13.88 21.62
C SER A 90 -11.82 13.69 22.40
N ASP A 91 -12.50 12.55 22.22
CA ASP A 91 -13.76 12.25 22.91
C ASP A 91 -13.56 12.20 24.44
N ASN A 92 -12.44 11.65 24.90
CA ASN A 92 -12.10 11.62 26.32
C ASN A 92 -11.77 13.02 26.85
N ALA A 93 -10.96 13.80 26.13
CA ALA A 93 -10.62 15.17 26.51
C ALA A 93 -11.87 16.05 26.64
N ASP A 94 -12.82 15.92 25.72
CA ASP A 94 -14.10 16.64 25.75
C ASP A 94 -14.92 16.29 26.99
N LEU A 95 -15.02 15.00 27.35
CA LEU A 95 -15.70 14.54 28.55
C LEU A 95 -15.08 15.13 29.83
N PHE A 96 -13.75 15.15 29.94
CA PHE A 96 -13.07 15.69 31.12
C PHE A 96 -13.15 17.22 31.21
N SER A 97 -13.06 17.92 30.08
CA SER A 97 -13.23 19.39 30.04
C SER A 97 -14.63 19.82 30.53
N GLY A 98 -15.66 19.04 30.19
CA GLY A 98 -17.03 19.28 30.63
C GLY A 98 -17.24 19.05 32.13
N ILE A 99 -16.41 18.22 32.77
CA ILE A 99 -16.45 17.97 34.21
C ILE A 99 -15.72 19.09 34.98
N GLU A 100 -14.56 19.55 34.49
CA GLU A 100 -13.80 20.63 35.13
C GLU A 100 -14.48 22.00 35.01
N GLY A 101 -15.22 22.27 33.92
CA GLY A 101 -15.99 23.50 33.75
C GLY A 101 -17.32 23.57 34.53
N GLY A 102 -17.71 22.47 35.20
CA GLY A 102 -18.95 22.34 35.97
C GLY A 102 -18.80 22.42 37.50
N LEU A 103 -17.57 22.59 38.00
CA LEU A 103 -17.23 22.84 39.41
C LEU A 103 -16.80 24.30 39.61
#